data_AF-A0A2N6LD40-F1
#
_entry.id   AF-A0A2N6LD40-F1
#
_cell.length_a   1.000
_cell.length_b   1.000
_cell.length_c   1.000
_cell.angle_alpha   90.00
_cell.angle_beta   90.00
_cell.angle_gamma   90.00
#
_symmetry.space_group_name_H-M   'P 1'
#
loop_
_entity.id
_entity.type
_entity.pdbx_description
1 polymer ?
#
loop_
_entity_poly.entity_id
_entity_poly.type
_entity_poly.pdbx_seq_one_letter_code
_entity_poly.pdbx_strand_id
1 'polypeptide(L)'
;KIPFSSVDRAIADGEEDGFVKILHKKGSDQILGATIVARHAGEMISEVTTAIVHKIGLSKMSSVIHPYPTQAEGIKKAADAYRRTLLTPKTKRFLGLLTKFS
;
A
#
# COMPACT_ATOMS: atom_id res chain seq x y z
N LYS A 1 -4.79 7.72 0.69
CA LYS A 1 -3.63 8.62 0.70
C LYS A 1 -2.86 8.32 1.97
N ILE A 2 -1.54 8.14 1.89
CA ILE A 2 -0.67 7.86 3.03
C ILE A 2 0.30 9.04 3.17
N PRO A 3 0.30 9.78 4.28
CA PRO A 3 1.25 10.86 4.50
C PRO A 3 2.65 10.32 4.86
N PHE A 4 3.72 11.03 4.46
CA PHE A 4 5.10 10.64 4.81
C PHE A 4 5.43 10.83 6.30
N SER A 5 4.70 11.69 7.00
CA SER A 5 4.68 11.74 8.48
C SER A 5 4.16 10.45 9.17
N SER A 6 3.74 9.44 8.40
CA SER A 6 3.42 8.10 8.91
C SER A 6 4.38 7.02 8.45
N VAL A 7 5.49 7.39 7.79
CA VAL A 7 6.51 6.48 7.28
C VAL A 7 7.77 6.64 8.12
N ASP A 8 8.13 5.60 8.88
CA ASP A 8 9.18 5.67 9.91
C ASP A 8 10.53 6.13 9.35
N ARG A 9 10.91 5.66 8.16
CA ARG A 9 12.15 6.12 7.51
C ARG A 9 12.12 7.62 7.20
N ALA A 10 10.98 8.13 6.73
CA ALA A 10 10.84 9.54 6.42
C ALA A 10 10.93 10.41 7.67
N ILE A 11 10.34 9.95 8.78
CA ILE A 11 10.47 10.62 10.10
C ILE A 11 11.93 10.61 10.55
N ALA A 12 12.61 9.46 10.46
CA ALA A 12 14.01 9.32 10.86
C ALA A 12 14.96 10.22 10.05
N ASP A 13 14.65 10.44 8.76
CA ASP A 13 15.43 11.30 7.87
C ASP A 13 14.99 12.79 7.93
N GLY A 14 13.90 13.12 8.63
CA GLY A 14 13.34 14.49 8.66
C GLY A 14 12.65 14.91 7.35
N GLU A 15 12.16 13.94 6.58
CA GLU A 15 11.62 14.09 5.23
C GLU A 15 10.12 13.76 5.17
N GLU A 16 9.36 14.27 6.13
CA GLU A 16 7.97 13.88 6.37
C GLU A 16 6.96 14.53 5.40
N ASP A 17 7.40 15.53 4.65
CA ASP A 17 6.55 16.29 3.72
C ASP A 17 6.11 15.44 2.53
N GLY A 18 4.80 15.46 2.26
CA GLY A 18 4.21 14.83 1.09
C GLY A 18 3.42 13.55 1.39
N PHE A 19 3.22 12.72 0.37
CA PHE A 19 2.32 11.57 0.43
C PHE A 19 2.49 10.56 -0.72
N VAL A 20 2.00 9.34 -0.48
CA VAL A 20 1.67 8.35 -1.52
C VAL A 20 0.16 8.27 -1.71
N LYS A 21 -0.30 8.29 -2.97
CA LYS A 21 -1.69 8.00 -3.36
C LYS A 21 -1.70 7.06 -4.55
N ILE A 22 -2.40 5.93 -4.43
CA ILE A 22 -2.59 4.99 -5.52
C ILE A 22 -4.08 4.95 -5.88
N LEU A 23 -4.37 5.06 -7.17
CA LEU A 23 -5.71 4.95 -7.74
C LEU A 23 -5.92 3.51 -8.22
N HIS A 24 -7.07 2.94 -7.90
CA HIS A 24 -7.47 1.62 -8.39
C HIS A 24 -8.87 1.65 -8.98
N LYS A 25 -9.18 0.66 -9.82
CA LYS A 25 -10.50 0.52 -10.43
C LYS A 25 -11.55 0.17 -9.38
N LYS A 26 -12.73 0.80 -9.43
CA LYS A 26 -13.84 0.45 -8.53
C LYS A 26 -14.20 -1.04 -8.66
N GLY A 27 -14.28 -1.74 -7.53
CA GLY A 27 -14.62 -3.17 -7.48
C GLY A 27 -13.48 -4.11 -7.88
N SER A 28 -12.26 -3.60 -8.08
CA SER A 28 -11.08 -4.39 -8.43
C SER A 28 -9.84 -3.81 -7.72
N ASP A 29 -8.79 -4.61 -7.58
CA ASP A 29 -7.49 -4.15 -7.08
C ASP A 29 -6.54 -3.67 -8.18
N GLN A 30 -7.02 -3.61 -9.44
CA GLN A 30 -6.26 -3.11 -10.58
C GLN A 30 -5.82 -1.66 -10.35
N ILE A 31 -4.51 -1.42 -10.40
CA ILE A 31 -3.92 -0.09 -10.29
C ILE A 31 -4.16 0.68 -11.61
N LEU A 32 -4.68 1.90 -11.49
CA LEU A 32 -4.90 2.83 -12.60
C LEU A 32 -3.81 3.90 -12.70
N GLY A 33 -3.11 4.17 -11.60
CA GLY A 33 -2.04 5.15 -11.53
C GLY A 33 -1.69 5.49 -10.09
N ALA A 34 -0.65 6.30 -9.91
CA ALA A 34 -0.27 6.80 -8.59
C ALA A 34 0.30 8.22 -8.65
N THR A 35 0.32 8.86 -7.50
CA THR A 35 0.97 10.15 -7.25
C THR A 35 1.82 9.98 -6.00
N ILE A 36 3.10 10.32 -6.11
CA ILE A 36 4.06 10.30 -5.01
C ILE A 36 4.69 11.69 -4.92
N VAL A 37 4.61 12.29 -3.74
CA VAL A 37 5.31 13.54 -3.39
C VAL A 37 6.18 13.20 -2.19
N ALA A 38 7.49 13.15 -2.39
CA ALA A 38 8.51 12.82 -1.39
C ALA A 38 9.91 13.07 -1.96
N ARG A 39 10.94 13.12 -1.12
CA ARG A 39 12.33 13.29 -1.58
C ARG A 39 12.77 12.21 -2.57
N HIS A 40 12.39 10.96 -2.32
CA HIS A 40 12.75 9.81 -3.16
C HIS A 40 11.64 9.39 -4.15
N ALA A 41 10.70 10.28 -4.49
CA ALA A 41 9.55 9.95 -5.33
C ALA A 41 9.93 9.35 -6.71
N GLY A 42 11.01 9.85 -7.33
CA GLY A 42 11.49 9.37 -8.62
C GLY A 42 11.98 7.91 -8.61
N GLU A 43 12.59 7.47 -7.51
CA GLU A 43 13.02 6.07 -7.35
C GLU A 43 11.81 5.18 -7.00
N MET A 44 10.93 5.67 -6.12
CA MET A 44 9.77 4.93 -5.64
C MET A 44 8.73 4.65 -6.72
N ILE A 45 8.51 5.57 -7.67
CA ILE A 45 7.45 5.42 -8.67
C ILE A 45 7.68 4.22 -9.59
N SER A 46 8.94 3.79 -9.76
CA SER A 46 9.35 2.63 -10.56
C SER A 46 8.66 1.33 -10.12
N GLU A 47 8.44 1.14 -8.81
CA GLU A 47 7.72 -0.03 -8.30
C GLU A 47 6.28 -0.04 -8.80
N VAL A 48 5.59 1.09 -8.71
CA VAL A 48 4.18 1.21 -9.11
C VAL A 48 4.02 1.08 -10.62
N THR A 49 4.90 1.69 -11.41
CA THR A 49 4.85 1.56 -12.88
C THR A 49 5.11 0.14 -13.32
N THR A 50 6.05 -0.56 -12.68
CA THR A 50 6.29 -1.99 -12.92
C THR A 50 5.05 -2.83 -12.60
N ALA A 51 4.41 -2.57 -11.45
CA ALA A 51 3.16 -3.24 -11.09
C ALA A 51 2.04 -3.01 -12.11
N ILE A 52 1.89 -1.78 -12.63
CA ILE A 52 0.90 -1.45 -13.66
C ILE A 52 1.17 -2.23 -14.96
N VAL A 53 2.40 -2.24 -15.46
CA VAL A 53 2.79 -2.94 -16.70
C VAL A 53 2.51 -4.44 -16.60
N HIS A 54 2.82 -5.04 -15.44
CA HIS A 54 2.59 -6.46 -15.18
C HIS A 54 1.20 -6.80 -14.65
N LYS A 55 0.28 -5.82 -14.58
CA LYS A 55 -1.09 -5.99 -14.08
C LYS A 55 -1.15 -6.58 -12.66
N ILE A 56 -0.15 -6.24 -11.83
CA ILE A 56 -0.10 -6.62 -10.42
C ILE A 56 -1.03 -5.69 -9.63
N GLY A 57 -2.06 -6.27 -9.01
CA GLY A 57 -3.04 -5.53 -8.21
C GLY A 57 -2.56 -5.19 -6.79
N LEU A 58 -3.28 -4.27 -6.13
CA LEU A 58 -2.98 -3.82 -4.77
C LEU A 58 -2.97 -4.96 -3.73
N SER A 59 -3.77 -6.03 -3.91
CA SER A 59 -3.76 -7.17 -2.98
C SER A 59 -2.43 -7.90 -3.00
N LYS A 60 -1.86 -8.10 -4.20
CA LYS A 60 -0.56 -8.72 -4.38
C LYS A 60 0.56 -7.79 -3.94
N MET A 61 0.47 -6.50 -4.23
CA MET A 61 1.42 -5.50 -3.75
C MET A 61 1.45 -5.44 -2.20
N SER A 62 0.28 -5.57 -1.54
CA SER A 62 0.16 -5.73 -0.08
C SER A 62 0.75 -7.05 0.43
N SER A 63 0.99 -8.05 -0.40
CA SER A 63 1.70 -9.28 0.00
C SER A 63 3.23 -9.18 -0.12
N VAL A 64 3.75 -8.17 -0.83
CA VAL A 64 5.20 -7.95 -0.96
C VAL A 64 5.80 -7.59 0.39
N ILE A 65 6.91 -8.24 0.72
CA ILE A 65 7.75 -7.91 1.88
C ILE A 65 8.62 -6.73 1.47
N HIS A 66 8.27 -5.53 1.94
CA HIS A 66 9.08 -4.34 1.73
C HIS A 66 10.18 -4.30 2.82
N PRO A 67 11.42 -3.97 2.47
CA PRO A 67 12.47 -3.76 3.47
C PRO A 67 12.09 -2.67 4.47
N TYR A 68 12.46 -2.87 5.73
CA TYR A 68 12.23 -1.95 6.83
C TYR A 68 13.56 -1.50 7.49
N PRO A 69 13.74 -0.22 7.83
CA PRO A 69 12.88 0.92 7.47
C PRO A 69 13.24 1.50 6.09
N THR A 70 12.25 1.74 5.22
CA THR A 70 12.46 2.40 3.91
C THR A 70 11.32 3.35 3.55
N GLN A 71 11.57 4.34 2.69
CA GLN A 71 10.49 5.20 2.18
C GLN A 71 9.48 4.46 1.29
N ALA A 72 9.90 3.35 0.66
CA ALA A 72 9.02 2.46 -0.09
C ALA A 72 7.88 1.89 0.77
N GLU A 73 8.00 1.88 2.10
CA GLU A 73 6.89 1.52 2.98
C GLU A 73 5.65 2.40 2.81
N GLY A 74 5.77 3.62 2.28
CA GLY A 74 4.62 4.42 1.87
C GLY A 74 3.72 3.71 0.84
N ILE A 75 4.34 2.98 -0.10
CA ILE A 75 3.65 2.16 -1.12
C ILE A 75 2.99 0.95 -0.46
N LYS A 76 3.72 0.23 0.41
CA LYS A 76 3.17 -0.86 1.22
C LYS A 76 1.95 -0.44 2.03
N LYS A 77 2.05 0.66 2.79
CA LYS A 77 0.94 1.18 3.60
C LYS A 77 -0.27 1.55 2.74
N ALA A 78 -0.07 2.04 1.53
CA ALA A 78 -1.15 2.34 0.59
C ALA A 78 -1.84 1.05 0.10
N ALA A 79 -1.07 0.01 -0.24
CA ALA A 79 -1.61 -1.29 -0.62
C ALA A 79 -2.36 -1.98 0.54
N ASP A 80 -1.80 -1.91 1.75
CA ASP A 80 -2.44 -2.46 2.95
C ASP A 80 -3.73 -1.71 3.30
N ALA A 81 -3.78 -0.40 3.07
CA ALA A 81 -5.00 0.39 3.26
C ALA A 81 -6.13 -0.12 2.35
N TYR A 82 -5.84 -0.46 1.08
CA TYR A 82 -6.79 -1.14 0.21
C TYR A 82 -7.19 -2.51 0.78
N ARG A 83 -6.22 -3.33 1.19
CA ARG A 83 -6.54 -4.68 1.69
C ARG A 83 -7.43 -4.67 2.94
N ARG A 84 -7.29 -3.67 3.81
CA ARG A 84 -8.17 -3.47 4.97
C ARG A 84 -9.62 -3.21 4.55
N THR A 85 -9.90 -2.61 3.40
CA THR A 85 -11.29 -2.39 2.94
C THR A 85 -12.00 -3.69 2.57
N LEU A 86 -11.25 -4.77 2.31
CA LEU A 86 -11.83 -6.10 2.04
C LEU A 86 -12.32 -6.79 3.31
N LEU A 87 -11.86 -6.36 4.50
CA LEU A 87 -12.29 -6.90 5.79
C LEU A 87 -13.62 -6.27 6.21
N THR A 88 -14.71 -6.64 5.55
CA THR A 88 -16.07 -6.26 5.98
C THR A 88 -16.45 -6.97 7.30
N PRO A 89 -17.40 -6.44 8.09
CA PRO A 89 -17.88 -7.10 9.31
C PRO A 89 -18.35 -8.54 9.10
N LYS A 90 -18.96 -8.83 7.94
CA LYS A 90 -19.40 -10.18 7.57
C LYS A 90 -18.20 -11.10 7.36
N THR A 91 -17.20 -10.67 6.58
CA THR A 91 -15.94 -11.42 6.37
C THR A 91 -15.19 -11.61 7.69
N LYS A 92 -15.15 -10.61 8.57
CA LYS A 92 -14.51 -10.71 9.89
C LYS A 92 -15.20 -11.75 10.78
N ARG A 93 -16.54 -11.77 10.79
CA ARG A 93 -17.33 -12.76 11.54
C ARG A 93 -17.13 -14.17 11.00
N PHE A 94 -17.07 -14.33 9.67
CA PHE A 94 -16.80 -15.62 9.03
C PHE A 94 -15.38 -16.12 9.33
N LEU A 95 -14.36 -15.27 9.19
CA LEU A 95 -12.98 -15.57 9.57
C LEU A 95 -12.87 -15.98 11.05
N GLY A 96 -13.52 -15.24 11.94
CA GLY A 96 -13.54 -15.55 13.37
C GLY A 96 -14.23 -16.88 13.71
N LEU A 97 -15.15 -17.34 12.86
CA LEU A 97 -15.77 -18.66 12.97
C LEU A 97 -14.77 -19.74 12.55
N LEU A 98 -14.09 -19.57 11.41
CA LEU A 98 -13.10 -20.51 10.90
C LEU A 98 -11.91 -20.70 11.85
N THR A 99 -11.44 -19.63 12.49
CA THR A 99 -10.32 -19.71 13.46
C THR A 99 -10.68 -20.45 14.74
N LYS A 100 -11.96 -20.72 15.02
CA LYS A 100 -12.39 -21.56 16.15
C LYS A 100 -12.36 -23.06 15.84
N PHE A 101 -12.23 -23.42 14.56
CA PHE A 101 -12.19 -24.82 14.08
C PHE A 101 -10.78 -25.26 13.67
N SER A 102 -9.79 -24.39 13.77
CA SER A 102 -8.36 -24.69 13.65
C SER A 102 -7.72 -24.74 15.03
#